data_AF-A0A7K0RIG4-F1
#
_entry.id   AF-A0A7K0RIG4-F1
#
_cell.length_a   1.000
_cell.length_b   1.000
_cell.length_c   1.000
_cell.angle_alpha   90.00
_cell.angle_beta   90.00
_cell.angle_gamma   90.00
#
_symmetry.space_group_name_H-M   'P 1'
#
loop_
_entity.id
_entity.type
_entity.pdbx_description
1 polymer ?
#
loop_
_entity_poly.entity_id
_entity_poly.type
_entity_poly.pdbx_seq_one_letter_code
_entity_poly.pdbx_strand_id
1 'polypeptide(L)'
;MSKAQRRPNLILLITDQQRAVQHWPEDQEWLDALTPNDAALRATGVEFTRAFTATAMCSPSRASFLTGTYPSRHGVTLTLTEGTLWPERAHARSSLPLALKAVSDGAVSRARMLKSSLRSVFKL
;
A
#
# COMPACT_ATOMS: atom_id res chain seq x y z
N MET A 1 -6.96 43.44 19.53
CA MET A 1 -6.02 42.34 19.87
C MET A 1 -6.14 41.27 18.78
N SER A 2 -5.07 41.01 18.03
CA SER A 2 -5.04 39.95 17.01
C SER A 2 -5.26 38.59 17.68
N LYS A 3 -6.26 37.83 17.21
CA LYS A 3 -6.52 36.47 17.71
C LYS A 3 -5.34 35.60 17.28
N ALA A 4 -4.51 35.16 18.23
CA ALA A 4 -3.39 34.27 17.93
C ALA A 4 -3.89 33.10 17.07
N GLN A 5 -3.37 33.02 15.84
CA GLN A 5 -3.84 32.04 14.87
C GLN A 5 -3.56 30.65 15.43
N ARG A 6 -4.63 29.93 15.78
CA ARG A 6 -4.50 28.57 16.32
C ARG A 6 -3.77 27.71 15.30
N ARG A 7 -2.79 26.94 15.78
CA ARG A 7 -2.09 25.95 14.95
C ARG A 7 -3.14 25.00 14.33
N PRO A 8 -3.09 24.75 13.02
CA PRO A 8 -4.03 23.84 12.39
C PRO A 8 -3.79 22.41 12.89
N ASN A 9 -4.86 21.63 12.98
CA ASN A 9 -4.75 20.18 13.13
C ASN A 9 -4.38 19.58 11.77
N LEU A 10 -3.55 18.54 11.77
CA LEU A 10 -3.20 17.78 10.57
C LEU A 10 -3.88 16.40 10.67
N ILE A 11 -4.78 16.11 9.72
CA ILE A 11 -5.42 14.81 9.59
C ILE A 11 -4.98 14.23 8.25
N LEU A 12 -4.48 13.00 8.29
CA LEU A 12 -4.07 12.25 7.12
C LEU A 12 -5.08 11.12 6.88
N LEU A 13 -5.82 11.21 5.77
CA LEU A 13 -6.75 10.18 5.32
C LEU A 13 -6.08 9.40 4.19
N ILE A 14 -5.93 8.08 4.37
CA ILE A 14 -5.37 7.17 3.36
C ILE A 14 -6.40 6.09 3.08
N THR A 15 -6.73 5.92 1.81
CA THR A 15 -7.63 4.89 1.30
C THR A 15 -6.82 3.72 0.76
N ASP A 16 -7.29 2.48 0.93
CA ASP A 16 -6.65 1.30 0.35
C ASP A 16 -7.25 0.97 -1.01
N GLN A 17 -6.40 0.70 -2.01
CA GLN A 17 -6.78 0.32 -3.37
C GLN A 17 -7.69 1.32 -4.13
N GLN A 18 -7.82 2.57 -3.67
CA GLN A 18 -8.54 3.59 -4.41
C GLN A 18 -7.73 4.04 -5.62
N ARG A 19 -8.35 3.95 -6.79
CA ARG A 19 -7.80 4.42 -8.07
C ARG A 19 -8.62 5.59 -8.59
N ALA A 20 -8.03 6.35 -9.51
CA ALA A 20 -8.82 7.28 -10.33
C ALA A 20 -9.94 6.51 -11.03
N VAL A 21 -11.09 7.16 -11.19
CA VAL A 21 -12.26 6.56 -11.83
C VAL A 21 -11.90 6.13 -13.24
N GLN A 22 -12.22 4.88 -13.56
CA GLN A 22 -12.04 4.29 -14.89
C GLN A 22 -13.27 3.45 -15.19
N HIS A 23 -13.82 3.60 -16.41
CA HIS A 23 -14.98 2.85 -16.91
C HIS A 23 -16.33 3.16 -16.23
N TRP A 24 -16.48 4.36 -15.65
CA TRP A 24 -17.75 4.91 -15.17
C TRP A 24 -18.27 5.98 -16.15
N PRO A 25 -19.53 6.43 -16.02
CA PRO A 25 -20.01 7.59 -16.75
C PRO A 25 -19.01 8.75 -16.65
N GLU A 26 -18.77 9.44 -17.76
CA GLU A 26 -17.82 10.56 -17.83
C GLU A 26 -18.30 11.78 -17.02
N ASP A 27 -19.60 11.82 -16.71
CA ASP A 27 -20.22 12.90 -15.96
C ASP A 27 -19.77 12.92 -14.50
N GLN A 28 -19.11 14.01 -14.13
CA GLN A 28 -18.65 14.27 -12.77
C GLN A 28 -19.82 14.38 -11.78
N GLU A 29 -21.00 14.84 -12.21
CA GLU A 29 -22.18 14.95 -11.35
C GLU A 29 -22.62 13.58 -10.82
N TRP A 30 -22.51 12.54 -11.65
CA TRP A 30 -22.81 11.17 -11.24
C TRP A 30 -21.87 10.69 -10.12
N LEU A 31 -20.56 10.98 -10.25
CA LEU A 31 -19.57 10.63 -9.24
C LEU A 31 -19.75 11.42 -7.94
N ASP A 32 -20.07 12.71 -8.07
CA ASP A 32 -20.29 13.60 -6.92
C ASP A 32 -21.53 13.18 -6.13
N ALA A 33 -22.59 12.74 -6.82
CA ALA A 33 -23.77 12.17 -6.17
C ALA A 33 -23.47 10.85 -5.44
N LEU A 34 -22.57 10.02 -5.99
CA LEU A 34 -22.15 8.76 -5.36
C LEU A 34 -21.20 8.99 -4.16
N THR A 35 -20.36 10.03 -4.23
CA THR A 35 -19.29 10.32 -3.26
C THR A 35 -19.34 11.77 -2.74
N PRO A 36 -20.44 12.17 -2.07
CA PRO A 36 -20.69 13.57 -1.75
C PRO A 36 -19.64 14.20 -0.82
N ASN A 37 -19.03 13.42 0.06
CA ASN A 37 -17.95 13.90 0.94
C ASN A 37 -16.63 14.14 0.18
N ASP A 38 -16.34 13.34 -0.85
CA ASP A 38 -15.16 13.55 -1.71
C ASP A 38 -15.36 14.79 -2.59
N ALA A 39 -16.57 14.96 -3.14
CA ALA A 39 -16.95 16.16 -3.87
C ALA A 39 -16.79 17.43 -3.01
N ALA A 40 -17.22 17.38 -1.74
CA ALA A 40 -17.05 18.49 -0.81
C ALA A 40 -15.56 18.81 -0.52
N LEU A 41 -14.71 17.78 -0.40
CA LEU A 41 -13.26 17.96 -0.23
C LEU A 41 -12.61 18.57 -1.48
N ARG A 42 -13.00 18.14 -2.69
CA ARG A 42 -12.53 18.73 -3.95
C ARG A 42 -12.96 20.19 -4.11
N ALA A 43 -14.22 20.52 -3.79
CA ALA A 43 -14.76 21.86 -3.89
C ALA A 43 -14.14 22.88 -2.89
N THR A 44 -13.66 22.40 -1.75
CA THR A 44 -13.09 23.24 -0.68
C THR A 44 -11.57 23.12 -0.53
N GLY A 45 -10.95 22.30 -1.36
CA GLY A 45 -9.54 21.93 -1.27
C GLY A 45 -8.76 22.17 -2.55
N VAL A 46 -7.62 21.48 -2.65
CA VAL A 46 -6.77 21.46 -3.85
C VAL A 46 -6.66 20.03 -4.33
N GLU A 47 -7.05 19.80 -5.58
CA GLU A 47 -6.97 18.49 -6.23
C GLU A 47 -5.71 18.36 -7.08
N PHE A 48 -5.04 17.21 -6.98
CA PHE A 48 -3.91 16.86 -7.83
C PHE A 48 -4.34 15.84 -8.89
N THR A 49 -4.52 16.27 -10.13
CA THR A 49 -4.96 15.42 -11.26
C THR A 49 -3.89 14.46 -11.78
N ARG A 50 -2.63 14.61 -11.30
CA ARG A 50 -1.47 13.82 -11.71
C ARG A 50 -0.65 13.34 -10.51
N ALA A 51 -1.33 12.78 -9.51
CA ALA A 51 -0.71 12.15 -8.35
C ALA A 51 -0.49 10.65 -8.58
N PHE A 52 0.73 10.16 -8.36
CA PHE A 52 1.10 8.75 -8.54
C PHE A 52 1.82 8.23 -7.30
N THR A 53 1.58 6.97 -6.96
CA THR A 53 2.34 6.29 -5.91
C THR A 53 3.74 5.91 -6.41
N ALA A 54 4.72 5.81 -5.51
CA ALA A 54 6.06 5.34 -5.85
C ALA A 54 6.08 3.90 -6.37
N THR A 55 5.04 3.12 -6.06
CA THR A 55 4.84 1.74 -6.49
C THR A 55 3.36 1.37 -6.35
N ALA A 56 2.88 0.42 -7.15
CA ALA A 56 1.51 -0.09 -7.09
C ALA A 56 1.27 -1.07 -5.91
N MET A 57 2.32 -1.44 -5.17
CA MET A 57 2.21 -2.32 -4.00
C MET A 57 2.01 -1.53 -2.71
N CYS A 58 1.09 -1.99 -1.87
CA CYS A 58 0.62 -1.25 -0.70
C CYS A 58 1.68 -1.02 0.40
N SER A 59 2.47 -2.03 0.80
CA SER A 59 3.52 -1.89 1.81
C SER A 59 4.67 -0.98 1.37
N PRO A 60 5.29 -1.18 0.19
CA PRO A 60 6.36 -0.31 -0.26
C PRO A 60 5.86 1.10 -0.59
N SER A 61 4.63 1.28 -1.11
CA SER A 61 4.03 2.61 -1.34
C SER A 61 3.87 3.41 -0.04
N ARG A 62 3.33 2.77 1.01
CA ARG A 62 3.19 3.40 2.34
C ARG A 62 4.54 3.73 2.98
N ALA A 63 5.52 2.85 2.84
CA ALA A 63 6.87 3.10 3.32
C ALA A 63 7.50 4.31 2.59
N SER A 64 7.32 4.41 1.26
CA SER A 64 7.81 5.57 0.51
C SER A 64 7.10 6.87 0.92
N PHE A 65 5.78 6.82 1.10
CA PHE A 65 4.99 7.97 1.54
C PHE A 65 5.41 8.49 2.92
N LEU A 66 5.60 7.60 3.89
CA LEU A 66 5.95 8.00 5.27
C LEU A 66 7.42 8.42 5.44
N THR A 67 8.33 7.86 4.64
CA THR A 67 9.77 8.14 4.76
C THR A 67 10.25 9.23 3.81
N GLY A 68 9.48 9.55 2.76
CA GLY A 68 9.92 10.45 1.69
C GLY A 68 11.06 9.88 0.84
N THR A 69 11.27 8.57 0.86
CA THR A 69 12.34 7.91 0.09
C THR A 69 11.79 6.78 -0.78
N TYR A 70 12.53 6.39 -1.83
CA TYR A 70 12.11 5.29 -2.71
C TYR A 70 12.39 3.90 -2.12
N PRO A 71 11.73 2.84 -2.62
CA PRO A 71 11.95 1.46 -2.18
C PRO A 71 13.41 1.00 -2.22
N SER A 72 14.19 1.51 -3.17
CA SER A 72 15.63 1.26 -3.27
C SER A 72 16.43 1.77 -2.06
N ARG A 73 15.91 2.76 -1.32
CA ARG A 73 16.56 3.36 -0.15
C ARG A 73 16.03 2.81 1.17
N HIS A 74 14.72 2.66 1.33
CA HIS A 74 14.14 2.16 2.59
C HIS A 74 14.02 0.63 2.67
N GLY A 75 14.26 -0.11 1.58
CA GLY A 75 14.37 -1.57 1.57
C GLY A 75 13.06 -2.35 1.67
N VAL A 76 11.91 -1.67 1.84
CA VAL A 76 10.58 -2.28 1.70
C VAL A 76 10.27 -2.32 0.21
N THR A 77 10.44 -3.47 -0.42
CA THR A 77 10.32 -3.62 -1.88
C THR A 77 9.11 -4.46 -2.30
N LEU A 78 8.52 -5.21 -1.38
CA LEU A 78 7.39 -6.12 -1.63
C LEU A 78 6.29 -5.91 -0.59
N THR A 79 5.05 -6.09 -1.01
CA THR A 79 3.95 -6.36 -0.07
C THR A 79 3.97 -7.84 0.26
N LEU A 80 4.12 -8.18 1.55
CA LEU A 80 3.98 -9.55 2.02
C LEU A 80 2.53 -10.02 1.83
N THR A 81 2.29 -10.85 0.82
CA THR A 81 1.09 -11.69 0.71
C THR A 81 1.44 -13.11 1.16
N GLU A 82 0.45 -13.93 1.54
CA GLU A 82 0.71 -15.35 1.84
C GLU A 82 1.45 -16.07 0.69
N GLY A 83 1.23 -15.64 -0.56
CA GLY A 83 1.95 -16.13 -1.74
C GLY A 83 3.41 -15.67 -1.87
N THR A 84 3.85 -14.63 -1.17
CA THR A 84 5.27 -14.20 -1.15
C THR A 84 6.11 -14.87 -0.05
N LEU A 85 5.46 -15.54 0.90
CA LEU A 85 6.10 -16.53 1.79
C LEU A 85 6.35 -17.86 1.06
N TRP A 86 5.98 -17.93 -0.23
CA TRP A 86 6.26 -19.03 -1.10
C TRP A 86 7.64 -18.84 -1.75
N PRO A 87 8.52 -19.84 -1.70
CA PRO A 87 9.71 -19.86 -2.53
C PRO A 87 9.29 -20.21 -3.97
N GLU A 88 8.58 -19.32 -4.66
CA GLU A 88 8.51 -19.43 -6.12
C GLU A 88 9.93 -19.40 -6.65
N ARG A 89 10.31 -20.37 -7.50
CA ARG A 89 11.69 -20.47 -8.01
C ARG A 89 12.18 -19.16 -8.64
N ALA A 90 11.28 -18.39 -9.25
CA ALA A 90 11.57 -17.09 -9.84
C ALA A 90 12.00 -16.02 -8.81
N HIS A 91 11.55 -16.15 -7.56
CA HIS A 91 11.74 -15.16 -6.51
C HIS A 91 12.45 -15.70 -5.26
N ALA A 92 12.84 -16.98 -5.26
CA ALA A 92 13.48 -17.65 -4.13
C ALA A 92 14.73 -16.93 -3.60
N ARG A 93 15.52 -16.30 -4.48
CA ARG A 93 16.71 -15.54 -4.07
C ARG A 93 16.38 -14.33 -3.21
N SER A 94 15.26 -13.64 -3.47
CA SER A 94 14.84 -12.46 -2.71
C SER A 94 13.90 -12.80 -1.56
N SER A 95 13.09 -13.86 -1.69
CA SER A 95 12.13 -14.26 -0.66
C SER A 95 12.75 -15.11 0.45
N LEU A 96 13.80 -15.89 0.19
CA LEU A 96 14.40 -16.79 1.17
C LEU A 96 15.00 -16.06 2.39
N PRO A 97 15.82 -15.00 2.26
CA PRO A 97 16.33 -14.27 3.41
C PRO A 97 15.20 -13.63 4.24
N LEU A 98 14.16 -13.14 3.55
CA LEU A 98 13.01 -12.50 4.18
C LEU A 98 12.16 -13.52 4.94
N ALA A 99 11.94 -14.71 4.38
CA ALA A 99 11.21 -15.79 5.01
C ALA A 99 11.96 -16.35 6.23
N LEU A 100 13.28 -16.52 6.13
CA LEU A 100 14.13 -16.93 7.24
C LEU A 100 14.06 -15.92 8.39
N LYS A 101 14.13 -14.62 8.06
CA LYS A 101 13.98 -13.55 9.05
C LYS A 101 12.57 -13.53 9.67
N ALA A 102 11.52 -13.71 8.87
CA ALA A 102 10.16 -13.78 9.39
C ALA A 102 9.94 -14.97 10.34
N VAL A 103 10.65 -16.08 10.15
CA VAL A 103 10.65 -17.21 11.09
C VAL A 103 11.52 -16.96 12.32
N SER A 104 12.69 -16.33 12.18
CA SER A 104 13.54 -15.99 13.34
C SER A 104 12.84 -15.01 14.27
N ASP A 105 12.14 -14.03 13.67
CA ASP A 105 11.46 -12.94 14.37
C ASP A 105 10.08 -13.38 14.91
N GLY A 106 9.69 -14.64 14.68
CA GLY A 106 8.43 -15.22 15.15
C GLY A 106 7.18 -14.72 14.42
N ALA A 107 7.32 -13.85 13.42
CA ALA A 107 6.23 -13.33 12.59
C ALA A 107 5.52 -14.44 11.78
N VAL A 108 6.23 -15.53 11.47
CA VAL A 108 5.70 -16.71 10.79
C VAL A 108 6.11 -17.98 11.54
N SER A 109 5.15 -18.89 11.77
CA SER A 109 5.46 -20.17 12.43
C SER A 109 6.21 -21.13 11.48
N ARG A 110 7.14 -21.90 12.04
CA ARG A 110 7.91 -22.93 11.30
C ARG A 110 6.99 -23.93 10.59
N ALA A 111 5.89 -24.32 11.23
CA ALA A 111 4.89 -25.22 10.66
C ALA A 111 4.18 -24.62 9.43
N ARG A 112 3.88 -23.31 9.46
CA ARG A 112 3.27 -22.60 8.33
C ARG A 112 4.24 -22.50 7.15
N MET A 113 5.53 -22.27 7.42
CA MET A 113 6.58 -22.22 6.39
C MET A 113 6.90 -23.60 5.77
N LEU A 114 6.85 -24.68 6.56
CA LEU A 114 7.02 -26.03 6.05
C LEU A 114 5.84 -26.43 5.15
N LYS A 115 4.62 -26.16 5.59
CA LYS A 115 3.39 -26.41 4.82
C LYS A 115 3.35 -25.62 3.52
N SER A 116 3.82 -24.37 3.52
CA SER A 116 3.92 -23.56 2.31
C SER A 116 4.99 -24.10 1.35
N SER A 117 6.16 -24.47 1.86
CA SER A 117 7.25 -25.03 1.05
C SER A 117 6.85 -26.35 0.38
N LEU A 118 6.12 -27.22 1.08
CA LEU A 118 5.61 -28.49 0.53
C LEU A 118 4.62 -28.25 -0.61
N ARG A 119 3.63 -27.39 -0.42
CA ARG A 119 2.69 -27.07 -1.49
C ARG A 119 3.39 -26.44 -2.72
N SER A 120 4.49 -25.69 -2.51
CA SER A 120 5.32 -25.14 -3.61
C SER A 120 5.99 -26.17 -4.47
N VAL A 121 6.50 -27.23 -3.85
CA VAL A 121 7.17 -28.31 -4.57
C VAL A 121 6.17 -29.10 -5.41
N PHE A 122 4.94 -29.25 -4.91
CA PHE A 122 3.91 -30.07 -5.55
C PHE A 122 2.89 -29.28 -6.38
N LYS A 123 2.98 -27.94 -6.43
CA LYS A 123 1.98 -27.06 -7.08
C LYS A 123 0.52 -27.39 -6.68
N LEU A 124 0.33 -27.76 -5.41
CA LEU A 124 -0.98 -28.04 -4.79
C LEU A 124 -1.58 -26.76 -4.20
#